data_AF-A0A9D2HYA2-F1
#
_entry.id   AF-A0A9D2HYA2-F1
#
_cell.length_a   1.000
_cell.length_b   1.000
_cell.length_c   1.000
_cell.angle_alpha   90.00
_cell.angle_beta   90.00
_cell.angle_gamma   90.00
#
_symmetry.space_group_name_H-M   'P 1'
#
loop_
_entity.id
_entity.type
_entity.pdbx_description
1 polymer ?
#
loop_
_entity_poly.entity_id
_entity_poly.type
_entity_poly.pdbx_seq_one_letter_code
_entity_poly.pdbx_strand_id
1 'polypeptide(L)'
;MKVILETRRLLLRELRQEDFDDACLLLQDPEVMYAYEGPFSREEVQAWLDKQLRRYREDGFGLWALVEKSSSTLIGQCGLTLQDYKGRRVPEIGYLLRRAYWHQGFAIEAARACREYAFQALGFREVYSIIRDTNFPSQQVALRNGMDLVDRMVKHYKGIDMPHLVFKVGKDACLQHHFLQYPEICAFSTTRRGGVSTGTYASLNCTPYTGDAPQCVSRNQEILLAALPQHPRALVIPWQTHGTRVLPIDDAFLSANEEQRHTLLQGIDALVTDRPGICLCISTADCIPILLYDKKHQAIAAVHAGWRGTVNFIVGHALEQMRTFYGTDGADVSAVIGPGISLRAFEVGDEVYEAFRQADFPMERIARRESKWHIDLPEANRLQLLDFGVPSSAIETSGICTYTQYDDFFSARRLGVKSGRMLTGIMLNYS
;
A
#
# COMPACT_ATOMS: atom_id res chain seq x y z
N MET A 1 9.81 -31.98 -7.94
CA MET A 1 9.33 -30.61 -8.29
C MET A 1 9.79 -29.70 -7.18
N LYS A 2 10.69 -28.75 -7.44
CA LYS A 2 11.16 -27.83 -6.40
C LYS A 2 10.17 -26.67 -6.31
N VAL A 3 9.30 -26.74 -5.32
CA VAL A 3 8.44 -25.63 -4.91
C VAL A 3 9.31 -24.63 -4.18
N ILE A 4 9.19 -23.36 -4.55
CA ILE A 4 10.01 -22.28 -3.99
C ILE A 4 9.22 -21.55 -2.91
N LEU A 5 7.98 -21.19 -3.21
CA LEU A 5 7.11 -20.49 -2.28
C LEU A 5 5.63 -20.75 -2.63
N GLU A 6 4.78 -20.62 -1.63
CA GLU A 6 3.34 -20.77 -1.76
C GLU A 6 2.65 -19.56 -1.15
N THR A 7 1.56 -19.16 -1.79
CA THR A 7 0.66 -18.10 -1.31
C THR A 7 -0.72 -18.70 -1.08
N ARG A 8 -1.73 -17.86 -0.83
CA ARG A 8 -3.11 -18.32 -0.65
C ARG A 8 -3.62 -19.00 -1.91
N ARG A 9 -3.37 -18.43 -3.09
CA ARG A 9 -3.92 -18.92 -4.37
C ARG A 9 -2.88 -19.51 -5.31
N LEU A 10 -1.60 -19.22 -5.10
CA LEU A 10 -0.55 -19.51 -6.06
C LEU A 10 0.51 -20.44 -5.48
N LEU A 11 1.03 -21.31 -6.32
CA LEU A 11 2.25 -22.09 -6.10
C LEU A 11 3.31 -21.60 -7.09
N LEU A 12 4.48 -21.24 -6.58
CA LEU A 12 5.63 -20.86 -7.40
C LEU A 12 6.68 -21.96 -7.33
N ARG A 13 7.06 -22.48 -8.49
CA ARG A 13 8.04 -23.56 -8.62
C ARG A 13 9.01 -23.29 -9.77
N GLU A 14 10.16 -23.95 -9.75
CA GLU A 14 11.05 -23.93 -10.90
C GLU A 14 10.32 -24.39 -12.18
N LEU A 15 10.54 -23.65 -13.26
CA LEU A 15 10.15 -24.03 -14.61
C LEU A 15 10.89 -25.29 -15.04
N ARG A 16 10.28 -26.04 -15.94
CA ARG A 16 10.78 -27.30 -16.48
C ARG A 16 10.66 -27.29 -17.99
N GLN A 17 11.38 -28.18 -18.65
CA GLN A 17 11.24 -28.37 -20.09
C GLN A 17 9.81 -28.78 -20.49
N GLU A 18 9.11 -29.48 -19.60
CA GLU A 18 7.69 -29.85 -19.75
C GLU A 18 6.76 -28.63 -19.83
N ASP A 19 7.15 -27.47 -19.27
CA ASP A 19 6.37 -26.24 -19.31
C ASP A 19 6.52 -25.47 -20.64
N PHE A 20 7.25 -26.00 -21.61
CA PHE A 20 7.58 -25.29 -22.85
C PHE A 20 6.34 -24.85 -23.64
N ASP A 21 5.36 -25.74 -23.83
CA ASP A 21 4.14 -25.38 -24.56
C ASP A 21 3.28 -24.38 -23.76
N ASP A 22 3.27 -24.50 -22.42
CA ASP A 22 2.62 -23.51 -21.55
C ASP A 22 3.31 -22.14 -21.59
N ALA A 23 4.65 -22.11 -21.70
CA ALA A 23 5.43 -20.91 -21.89
C ALA A 23 5.19 -20.29 -23.27
N CYS A 24 4.98 -21.11 -24.31
CA CYS A 24 4.59 -20.62 -25.64
C CYS A 24 3.24 -19.89 -25.58
N LEU A 25 2.24 -20.44 -24.88
CA LEU A 25 0.94 -19.78 -24.69
C LEU A 25 1.05 -18.41 -24.00
N LEU A 26 2.12 -18.15 -23.25
CA LEU A 26 2.36 -16.88 -22.58
C LEU A 26 3.20 -15.92 -23.42
N LEU A 27 4.33 -16.38 -23.94
CA LEU A 27 5.37 -15.53 -24.54
C LEU A 27 5.17 -15.31 -26.05
N GLN A 28 4.26 -16.05 -26.68
CA GLN A 28 3.88 -15.83 -28.08
C GLN A 28 2.60 -15.01 -28.22
N ASP A 29 1.93 -14.69 -27.11
CA ASP A 29 0.72 -13.86 -27.10
C ASP A 29 1.10 -12.38 -27.29
N PRO A 30 0.71 -11.73 -28.40
CA PRO A 30 1.08 -10.34 -28.69
C PRO A 30 0.46 -9.35 -27.71
N GLU A 31 -0.70 -9.66 -27.12
CA GLU A 31 -1.35 -8.80 -26.15
C GLU A 31 -0.67 -8.89 -24.78
N VAL A 32 -0.14 -10.06 -24.42
CA VAL A 32 0.66 -10.22 -23.21
C VAL A 32 2.04 -9.57 -23.37
N MET A 33 2.62 -9.69 -24.56
CA MET A 33 3.97 -9.23 -24.89
C MET A 33 4.01 -7.78 -25.39
N TYR A 34 2.93 -7.00 -25.27
CA TYR A 34 2.87 -5.62 -25.75
C TYR A 34 3.96 -4.69 -25.16
N ALA A 35 4.37 -4.97 -23.92
CA ALA A 35 5.42 -4.21 -23.24
C ALA A 35 6.83 -4.67 -23.67
N TYR A 36 6.93 -5.78 -24.38
CA TYR A 36 8.14 -6.29 -25.03
C TYR A 36 8.17 -5.83 -26.50
N GLU A 37 9.33 -5.96 -27.14
CA GLU A 37 9.50 -5.72 -28.59
C GLU A 37 8.93 -6.87 -29.43
N GLY A 38 7.66 -7.23 -29.17
CA GLY A 38 6.89 -8.26 -29.87
C GLY A 38 6.84 -9.63 -29.18
N PRO A 39 5.91 -10.50 -29.62
CA PRO A 39 5.84 -11.89 -29.19
C PRO A 39 7.04 -12.70 -29.68
N PHE A 40 7.38 -13.74 -28.93
CA PHE A 40 8.53 -14.60 -29.24
C PHE A 40 8.16 -15.69 -30.27
N SER A 41 9.14 -16.06 -31.09
CA SER A 41 9.14 -17.33 -31.83
C SER A 41 9.30 -18.53 -30.87
N ARG A 42 9.02 -19.76 -31.33
CA ARG A 42 9.21 -20.96 -30.47
C ARG A 42 10.67 -21.12 -30.06
N GLU A 43 11.59 -20.76 -30.96
CA GLU A 43 13.03 -20.75 -30.74
C GLU A 43 13.43 -19.73 -29.67
N GLU A 44 12.87 -18.52 -29.72
CA GLU A 44 13.07 -17.50 -28.68
C GLU A 44 12.48 -17.92 -27.33
N VAL A 45 11.33 -18.61 -27.31
CA VAL A 45 10.76 -19.19 -26.09
C VAL A 45 11.68 -20.27 -25.51
N GLN A 46 12.25 -21.14 -26.34
CA GLN A 46 13.17 -22.18 -25.86
C GLN A 46 14.45 -21.54 -25.30
N ALA A 47 15.03 -20.57 -26.01
CA ALA A 47 16.20 -19.85 -25.52
C ALA A 47 15.92 -19.11 -24.20
N TRP A 48 14.71 -18.56 -24.06
CA TRP A 48 14.26 -17.94 -22.82
C TRP A 48 14.13 -18.96 -21.67
N LEU A 49 13.57 -20.14 -21.94
CA LEU A 49 13.42 -21.22 -20.94
C LEU A 49 14.79 -21.75 -20.50
N ASP A 50 15.68 -22.01 -21.45
CA ASP A 50 17.06 -22.42 -21.19
C ASP A 50 17.80 -21.40 -20.31
N LYS A 51 17.52 -20.10 -20.51
CA LYS A 51 18.06 -19.04 -19.66
C LYS A 51 17.52 -19.10 -18.24
N GLN A 52 16.23 -19.42 -18.03
CA GLN A 52 15.70 -19.60 -16.66
C GLN A 52 16.32 -20.83 -15.98
N LEU A 53 16.39 -21.96 -16.68
CA LEU A 53 17.00 -23.18 -16.15
C LEU A 53 18.48 -22.98 -15.78
N ARG A 54 19.19 -22.15 -16.55
CA ARG A 54 20.57 -21.74 -16.26
C ARG A 54 20.66 -20.88 -14.99
N ARG A 55 19.79 -19.87 -14.86
CA ARG A 55 19.73 -19.01 -13.66
C ARG A 55 19.51 -19.81 -12.38
N TYR A 56 18.64 -20.83 -12.41
CA TYR A 56 18.46 -21.69 -11.23
C TYR A 56 19.74 -22.39 -10.79
N ARG A 57 20.62 -22.75 -11.74
CA ARG A 57 21.92 -23.38 -11.44
C ARG A 57 22.99 -22.39 -11.00
N GLU A 58 23.03 -21.23 -11.65
CA GLU A 58 24.11 -20.23 -11.46
C GLU A 58 23.79 -19.25 -10.33
N ASP A 59 22.59 -18.67 -10.33
CA ASP A 59 22.15 -17.66 -9.36
C ASP A 59 21.41 -18.28 -8.16
N GLY A 60 20.94 -19.53 -8.29
CA GLY A 60 20.10 -20.21 -7.28
C GLY A 60 18.62 -19.81 -7.30
N PHE A 61 18.24 -18.85 -8.14
CA PHE A 61 16.88 -18.35 -8.32
C PHE A 61 16.66 -17.85 -9.76
N GLY A 62 15.41 -17.58 -10.15
CA GLY A 62 15.04 -17.11 -11.48
C GLY A 62 13.56 -16.72 -11.55
N LEU A 63 13.02 -16.56 -12.75
CA LEU A 63 11.56 -16.49 -12.93
C LEU A 63 10.98 -17.88 -12.72
N TRP A 64 9.99 -18.04 -11.85
CA TRP A 64 9.36 -19.32 -11.52
C TRP A 64 8.02 -19.46 -12.23
N ALA A 65 7.61 -20.69 -12.49
CA ALA A 65 6.28 -21.00 -12.98
C ALA A 65 5.26 -20.59 -11.93
N LEU A 66 4.26 -19.80 -12.33
CA LEU A 66 3.18 -19.34 -11.48
C LEU A 66 1.96 -20.23 -11.73
N VAL A 67 1.62 -21.08 -10.76
CA VAL A 67 0.54 -22.07 -10.87
C VAL A 67 -0.62 -21.68 -9.97
N GLU A 68 -1.84 -21.61 -10.51
CA GLU A 68 -3.05 -21.41 -9.71
C GLU A 68 -3.46 -22.72 -9.03
N LYS A 69 -3.61 -22.69 -7.70
CA LYS A 69 -3.85 -23.90 -6.89
C LYS A 69 -5.19 -24.58 -7.16
N SER A 70 -6.25 -23.83 -7.47
CA SER A 70 -7.59 -24.38 -7.70
C SER A 70 -7.69 -25.19 -8.99
N SER A 71 -7.03 -24.72 -10.05
CA SER A 71 -7.08 -25.32 -11.39
C SER A 71 -5.83 -26.14 -11.72
N SER A 72 -4.79 -26.09 -10.89
CA SER A 72 -3.45 -26.62 -11.18
C SER A 72 -2.85 -26.12 -12.51
N THR A 73 -3.32 -24.97 -13.01
CA THR A 73 -2.91 -24.43 -14.32
C THR A 73 -1.72 -23.48 -14.17
N LEU A 74 -0.76 -23.56 -15.10
CA LEU A 74 0.30 -22.54 -15.23
C LEU A 74 -0.31 -21.26 -15.83
N ILE A 75 -0.44 -20.23 -14.99
CA ILE A 75 -1.11 -18.98 -15.36
C ILE A 75 -0.13 -17.87 -15.79
N GLY A 76 1.17 -18.10 -15.57
CA GLY A 76 2.22 -17.17 -15.94
C GLY A 76 3.53 -17.48 -15.25
N GLN A 77 4.27 -16.41 -14.95
CA GLN A 77 5.55 -16.47 -14.26
C GLN A 77 5.74 -15.28 -13.34
N CYS A 78 6.48 -15.51 -12.26
CA CYS A 78 6.93 -14.48 -11.35
C CYS A 78 8.20 -14.95 -10.65
N GLY A 79 9.16 -14.06 -10.41
CA GLY A 79 10.36 -14.42 -9.67
C GLY A 79 11.40 -13.32 -9.62
N LEU A 80 12.62 -13.72 -9.32
CA LEU A 80 13.75 -12.82 -9.13
C LEU A 80 14.79 -13.03 -10.24
N THR A 81 15.38 -11.96 -10.73
CA THR A 81 16.48 -12.02 -11.69
C THR A 81 17.51 -10.95 -11.37
N LEU A 82 18.80 -11.24 -11.59
CA LEU A 82 19.82 -10.20 -11.48
C LEU A 82 19.87 -9.36 -12.75
N GLN A 83 19.82 -8.04 -12.60
CA GLN A 83 19.88 -7.04 -13.68
C GLN A 83 21.01 -6.06 -13.48
N ASP A 84 21.56 -5.56 -14.58
CA ASP A 84 22.54 -4.48 -14.54
C ASP A 84 21.82 -3.13 -14.38
N TYR A 85 22.17 -2.41 -13.32
CA TYR A 85 21.67 -1.06 -13.04
C TYR A 85 22.81 -0.22 -12.45
N LYS A 86 23.20 0.85 -13.16
CA LYS A 86 24.31 1.75 -12.78
C LYS A 86 25.62 1.00 -12.44
N GLY A 87 25.98 0.03 -13.29
CA GLY A 87 27.23 -0.72 -13.16
C GLY A 87 27.26 -1.77 -12.04
N ARG A 88 26.14 -2.05 -11.39
CA ARG A 88 26.00 -3.14 -10.40
C ARG A 88 24.86 -4.09 -10.76
N ARG A 89 24.98 -5.33 -10.27
CA ARG A 89 23.92 -6.34 -10.35
C ARG A 89 22.92 -6.13 -9.21
N VAL A 90 21.66 -5.91 -9.54
CA VAL A 90 20.57 -5.73 -8.57
C VAL A 90 19.51 -6.83 -8.73
N PRO A 91 18.89 -7.31 -7.64
CA PRO A 91 17.79 -8.26 -7.71
C PRO A 91 16.51 -7.56 -8.16
N GLU A 92 15.98 -7.96 -9.31
CA GLU A 92 14.75 -7.48 -9.90
C GLU A 92 13.63 -8.50 -9.74
N ILE A 93 12.44 -8.05 -9.31
CA ILE A 93 11.21 -8.81 -9.40
C ILE A 93 10.61 -8.64 -10.79
N GLY A 94 10.46 -9.74 -11.51
CA GLY A 94 9.78 -9.79 -12.81
C GLY A 94 8.54 -10.68 -12.74
N TYR A 95 7.49 -10.30 -13.47
CA TYR A 95 6.26 -11.08 -13.59
C TYR A 95 5.61 -10.87 -14.96
N LEU A 96 4.95 -11.91 -15.44
CA LEU A 96 4.16 -11.90 -16.67
C LEU A 96 3.04 -12.94 -16.54
N LEU A 97 1.79 -12.55 -16.76
CA LEU A 97 0.64 -13.43 -16.62
C LEU A 97 -0.12 -13.53 -17.94
N ARG A 98 -0.75 -14.68 -18.19
CA ARG A 98 -1.68 -14.84 -19.30
C ARG A 98 -2.85 -13.87 -19.14
N ARG A 99 -3.34 -13.34 -20.25
CA ARG A 99 -4.41 -12.32 -20.29
C ARG A 99 -5.64 -12.69 -19.46
N ALA A 100 -6.06 -13.96 -19.52
CA ALA A 100 -7.24 -14.45 -18.80
C ALA A 100 -7.17 -14.28 -17.26
N TYR A 101 -5.98 -14.06 -16.70
CA TYR A 101 -5.74 -13.94 -15.26
C TYR A 101 -5.39 -12.51 -14.82
N TRP A 102 -5.49 -11.52 -15.72
CA TRP A 102 -5.28 -10.12 -15.39
C TRP A 102 -6.41 -9.57 -14.53
N HIS A 103 -6.12 -8.48 -13.80
CA HIS A 103 -7.07 -7.77 -12.92
C HIS A 103 -7.69 -8.60 -11.79
N GLN A 104 -7.21 -9.83 -11.55
CA GLN A 104 -7.64 -10.72 -10.47
C GLN A 104 -6.71 -10.70 -9.24
N GLY A 105 -5.71 -9.82 -9.25
CA GLY A 105 -4.76 -9.63 -8.14
C GLY A 105 -3.65 -10.68 -8.03
N PHE A 106 -3.50 -11.59 -8.99
CA PHE A 106 -2.44 -12.61 -8.96
C PHE A 106 -1.04 -12.02 -9.09
N ALA A 107 -0.84 -11.03 -9.95
CA ALA A 107 0.47 -10.40 -10.14
C ALA A 107 1.01 -9.77 -8.85
N ILE A 108 0.17 -9.02 -8.12
CA ILE A 108 0.57 -8.40 -6.86
C ILE A 108 0.79 -9.44 -5.75
N GLU A 109 -0.03 -10.49 -5.67
CA GLU A 109 0.17 -11.59 -4.72
C GLU A 109 1.52 -12.29 -4.96
N ALA A 110 1.84 -12.60 -6.22
CA ALA A 110 3.10 -13.23 -6.59
C ALA A 110 4.31 -12.31 -6.35
N ALA A 111 4.24 -11.05 -6.79
CA ALA A 111 5.32 -10.08 -6.63
C ALA A 111 5.65 -9.80 -5.16
N ARG A 112 4.63 -9.75 -4.29
CA ARG A 112 4.83 -9.61 -2.84
C ARG A 112 5.52 -10.82 -2.24
N ALA A 113 5.10 -12.01 -2.61
CA ALA A 113 5.73 -13.23 -2.12
C ALA A 113 7.20 -13.35 -2.60
N CYS A 114 7.50 -12.94 -3.84
CA CYS A 114 8.88 -12.85 -4.33
C CYS A 114 9.72 -11.81 -3.59
N ARG A 115 9.14 -10.65 -3.24
CA ARG A 115 9.79 -9.62 -2.41
C ARG A 115 10.15 -10.16 -1.03
N GLU A 116 9.21 -10.83 -0.36
CA GLU A 116 9.44 -11.44 0.94
C GLU A 116 10.52 -12.53 0.86
N TYR A 117 10.45 -13.41 -0.15
CA TYR A 117 11.46 -14.42 -0.41
C TYR A 117 12.86 -13.81 -0.61
N ALA A 118 12.96 -12.72 -1.38
CA ALA A 118 14.22 -12.01 -1.59
C ALA A 118 14.84 -11.53 -0.26
N PHE A 119 14.04 -10.99 0.65
CA PHE A 119 14.50 -10.43 1.91
C PHE A 119 14.76 -11.48 2.99
N GLN A 120 13.94 -12.52 3.06
CA GLN A 120 13.96 -13.52 4.12
C GLN A 120 14.85 -14.71 3.76
N ALA A 121 14.69 -15.27 2.56
CA ALA A 121 15.39 -16.48 2.14
C ALA A 121 16.73 -16.16 1.46
N LEU A 122 16.78 -15.11 0.62
CA LEU A 122 17.99 -14.76 -0.12
C LEU A 122 18.84 -13.67 0.56
N GLY A 123 18.30 -13.02 1.59
CA GLY A 123 19.04 -12.03 2.39
C GLY A 123 19.31 -10.70 1.69
N PHE A 124 18.64 -10.39 0.58
CA PHE A 124 18.77 -9.09 -0.08
C PHE A 124 18.29 -7.96 0.82
N ARG A 125 18.95 -6.80 0.73
CA ARG A 125 18.56 -5.57 1.46
C ARG A 125 17.60 -4.69 0.68
N GLU A 126 17.59 -4.84 -0.64
CA GLU A 126 16.77 -4.06 -1.55
C GLU A 126 16.41 -4.92 -2.75
N VAL A 127 15.23 -4.69 -3.32
CA VAL A 127 14.79 -5.30 -4.58
C VAL A 127 14.21 -4.25 -5.49
N TYR A 128 14.32 -4.50 -6.80
CA TYR A 128 13.97 -3.56 -7.86
C TYR A 128 12.85 -4.10 -8.75
N SER A 129 12.22 -3.23 -9.52
CA SER A 129 11.47 -3.59 -10.73
C SER A 129 11.80 -2.55 -11.80
N ILE A 130 12.35 -2.96 -12.95
CA ILE A 130 12.71 -2.06 -14.03
C ILE A 130 11.67 -2.20 -15.13
N ILE A 131 10.71 -1.28 -15.15
CA ILE A 131 9.46 -1.42 -15.89
C ILE A 131 9.43 -0.41 -17.04
N ARG A 132 9.01 -0.84 -18.23
CA ARG A 132 8.82 0.07 -19.37
C ARG A 132 7.88 1.21 -18.98
N ASP A 133 8.21 2.43 -19.37
CA ASP A 133 7.42 3.63 -19.04
C ASP A 133 5.98 3.59 -19.57
N THR A 134 5.73 2.83 -20.64
CA THR A 134 4.40 2.57 -21.21
C THR A 134 3.62 1.44 -20.53
N ASN A 135 4.24 0.65 -19.64
CA ASN A 135 3.59 -0.47 -18.96
C ASN A 135 2.99 -0.03 -17.60
N PHE A 136 1.93 0.77 -17.67
CA PHE A 136 1.23 1.27 -16.47
C PHE A 136 0.73 0.17 -15.52
N PRO A 137 0.20 -0.99 -15.99
CA PRO A 137 -0.23 -2.06 -15.09
C PRO A 137 0.90 -2.60 -14.21
N SER A 138 2.10 -2.84 -14.77
CA SER A 138 3.25 -3.28 -13.97
C SER A 138 3.74 -2.18 -13.01
N GLN A 139 3.69 -0.91 -13.41
CA GLN A 139 4.02 0.20 -12.50
C GLN A 139 3.10 0.16 -11.28
N GLN A 140 1.79 -0.02 -11.47
CA GLN A 140 0.82 -0.13 -10.37
C GLN A 140 1.08 -1.35 -9.48
N VAL A 141 1.53 -2.48 -10.04
CA VAL A 141 1.92 -3.65 -9.24
C VAL A 141 3.18 -3.35 -8.42
N ALA A 142 4.19 -2.67 -8.97
CA ALA A 142 5.38 -2.27 -8.20
C ALA A 142 5.02 -1.35 -7.02
N LEU A 143 4.19 -0.32 -7.26
CA LEU A 143 3.73 0.61 -6.22
C LEU A 143 2.95 -0.11 -5.11
N ARG A 144 2.02 -0.98 -5.48
CA ARG A 144 1.25 -1.81 -4.52
C ARG A 144 2.10 -2.87 -3.81
N ASN A 145 3.28 -3.17 -4.36
CA ASN A 145 4.31 -3.99 -3.74
C ASN A 145 5.26 -3.18 -2.83
N GLY A 146 4.92 -1.92 -2.54
CA GLY A 146 5.66 -1.02 -1.67
C GLY A 146 6.96 -0.51 -2.27
N MET A 147 7.08 -0.50 -3.60
CA MET A 147 8.25 0.04 -4.28
C MET A 147 8.05 1.49 -4.68
N ASP A 148 9.11 2.29 -4.52
CA ASP A 148 9.14 3.69 -4.91
C ASP A 148 9.81 3.87 -6.26
N LEU A 149 9.32 4.83 -7.04
CA LEU A 149 10.00 5.28 -8.26
C LEU A 149 11.26 6.05 -7.87
N VAL A 150 12.43 5.47 -8.15
CA VAL A 150 13.72 6.04 -7.72
C VAL A 150 14.59 6.54 -8.86
N ASP A 151 14.32 6.13 -10.10
CA ASP A 151 15.12 6.56 -11.26
C ASP A 151 14.39 6.32 -12.60
N ARG A 152 14.95 6.89 -13.68
CA ARG A 152 14.56 6.64 -15.07
C ARG A 152 15.81 6.26 -15.87
N MET A 153 15.70 5.25 -16.72
CA MET A 153 16.81 4.81 -17.58
C MET A 153 16.31 4.44 -18.98
N VAL A 154 17.21 4.47 -19.95
CA VAL A 154 16.93 3.98 -21.31
C VAL A 154 17.68 2.67 -21.51
N LYS A 155 16.96 1.62 -21.92
CA LYS A 155 17.55 0.37 -22.37
C LYS A 155 17.59 0.37 -23.89
N HIS A 156 18.73 -0.01 -24.46
CA HIS A 156 18.87 -0.19 -25.90
C HIS A 156 18.66 -1.66 -26.24
N TYR A 157 17.58 -1.99 -26.95
CA TYR A 157 17.25 -3.36 -27.32
C TYR A 157 16.78 -3.43 -28.77
N LYS A 158 17.37 -4.35 -29.56
CA LYS A 158 17.11 -4.49 -31.01
C LYS A 158 17.19 -3.15 -31.79
N GLY A 159 18.08 -2.24 -31.37
CA GLY A 159 18.26 -0.93 -32.00
C GLY A 159 17.21 0.12 -31.63
N ILE A 160 16.34 -0.17 -30.66
CA ILE A 160 15.28 0.71 -30.17
C ILE A 160 15.64 1.20 -28.77
N ASP A 161 15.43 2.50 -28.54
CA ASP A 161 15.52 3.13 -27.24
C ASP A 161 14.22 2.86 -26.48
N MET A 162 14.33 2.14 -25.37
CA MET A 162 13.21 1.79 -24.53
C MET A 162 13.34 2.50 -23.18
N PRO A 163 12.60 3.59 -22.94
CA PRO A 163 12.56 4.22 -21.64
C PRO A 163 11.94 3.27 -20.59
N HIS A 164 12.57 3.24 -19.42
CA HIS A 164 12.17 2.44 -18.29
C HIS A 164 12.19 3.29 -17.01
N LEU A 165 11.27 2.96 -16.13
CA LEU A 165 11.18 3.46 -14.77
C LEU A 165 11.80 2.42 -13.83
N VAL A 166 12.63 2.87 -12.89
CA VAL A 166 13.27 2.01 -11.90
C VAL A 166 12.53 2.17 -10.59
N PHE A 167 11.87 1.10 -10.17
CA PHE A 167 11.24 1.01 -8.87
C PHE A 167 12.14 0.25 -7.89
N LYS A 168 12.10 0.62 -6.61
CA LYS A 168 12.92 0.01 -5.56
C LYS A 168 12.16 -0.06 -4.25
N VAL A 169 12.35 -1.16 -3.51
CA VAL A 169 11.95 -1.26 -2.08
C VAL A 169 13.09 -1.82 -1.26
N GLY A 170 13.31 -1.25 -0.08
CA GLY A 170 14.25 -1.74 0.93
C GLY A 170 13.59 -2.73 1.89
N LYS A 171 14.37 -3.66 2.44
CA LYS A 171 13.91 -4.62 3.47
C LYS A 171 13.37 -3.92 4.71
N ASP A 172 13.96 -2.79 5.05
CA ASP A 172 13.60 -1.95 6.21
C ASP A 172 12.77 -0.74 5.80
N ALA A 173 12.13 -0.76 4.63
CA ALA A 173 11.26 0.32 4.18
C ALA A 173 10.18 0.57 5.22
N CYS A 174 10.22 1.79 5.79
CA CYS A 174 9.32 2.23 6.83
C CYS A 174 8.03 2.84 6.29
N LEU A 175 7.95 3.14 4.99
CA LEU A 175 6.82 3.84 4.36
C LEU A 175 6.22 3.04 3.20
N GLN A 176 4.90 3.09 3.11
CA GLN A 176 4.10 2.81 1.92
C GLN A 176 3.59 4.17 1.42
N HIS A 177 4.05 4.61 0.24
CA HIS A 177 3.63 5.87 -0.34
C HIS A 177 2.27 5.76 -1.05
N HIS A 178 1.53 6.86 -1.04
CA HIS A 178 0.23 7.04 -1.70
C HIS A 178 0.26 8.33 -2.54
N PHE A 179 -0.71 8.50 -3.44
CA PHE A 179 -0.84 9.73 -4.24
C PHE A 179 0.41 10.13 -5.04
N LEU A 180 1.19 9.17 -5.54
CA LEU A 180 2.43 9.43 -6.27
C LEU A 180 2.25 10.22 -7.57
N GLN A 181 1.00 10.35 -8.06
CA GLN A 181 0.64 11.20 -9.19
C GLN A 181 0.59 12.70 -8.87
N TYR A 182 0.57 13.10 -7.59
CA TYR A 182 0.43 14.49 -7.15
C TYR A 182 1.75 14.97 -6.50
N PRO A 183 2.68 15.56 -7.27
CA PRO A 183 3.98 16.02 -6.75
C PRO A 183 3.88 17.13 -5.69
N GLU A 184 2.76 17.84 -5.63
CA GLU A 184 2.47 18.91 -4.69
C GLU A 184 2.12 18.41 -3.28
N ILE A 185 1.91 17.10 -3.11
CA ILE A 185 1.69 16.48 -1.80
C ILE A 185 2.66 15.34 -1.53
N CYS A 186 2.82 15.01 -0.25
CA CYS A 186 3.44 13.79 0.22
C CYS A 186 2.42 13.04 1.08
N ALA A 187 2.07 11.81 0.70
CA ALA A 187 1.16 10.96 1.45
C ALA A 187 1.77 9.57 1.68
N PHE A 188 1.60 9.03 2.88
CA PHE A 188 2.22 7.77 3.27
C PHE A 188 1.45 7.05 4.38
N SER A 189 1.68 5.73 4.49
CA SER A 189 1.43 4.95 5.70
C SER A 189 2.73 4.32 6.17
N THR A 190 3.05 4.40 7.45
CA THR A 190 4.21 3.69 7.98
C THR A 190 3.94 2.19 8.02
N THR A 191 4.98 1.38 7.77
CA THR A 191 5.02 -0.03 8.15
C THR A 191 5.39 -0.14 9.63
N ARG A 192 5.45 -1.35 10.18
CA ARG A 192 6.02 -1.60 11.50
C ARG A 192 7.54 -1.80 11.48
N ARG A 193 8.20 -1.72 10.32
CA ARG A 193 9.64 -2.02 10.14
C ARG A 193 10.50 -0.77 10.22
N GLY A 194 11.80 -0.96 10.49
CA GLY A 194 12.80 0.11 10.39
C GLY A 194 12.92 1.02 11.62
N GLY A 195 12.13 0.80 12.67
CA GLY A 195 12.24 1.55 13.93
C GLY A 195 13.08 0.86 15.00
N VAL A 196 13.07 1.43 16.20
CA VAL A 196 13.89 1.02 17.36
C VAL A 196 13.09 0.47 18.54
N SER A 197 11.76 0.51 18.49
CA SER A 197 10.92 -0.04 19.55
C SER A 197 11.06 -1.57 19.62
N THR A 198 10.71 -2.14 20.77
CA THR A 198 10.86 -3.59 21.04
C THR A 198 9.54 -4.24 21.45
N GLY A 199 9.51 -5.57 21.53
CA GLY A 199 8.33 -6.32 21.95
C GLY A 199 7.12 -6.12 21.03
N THR A 200 5.94 -5.88 21.61
CA THR A 200 4.69 -5.66 20.86
C THR A 200 4.65 -4.32 20.11
N TYR A 201 5.58 -3.41 20.41
CA TYR A 201 5.80 -2.15 19.69
C TYR A 201 6.84 -2.28 18.57
N ALA A 202 7.45 -3.46 18.41
CA ALA A 202 8.53 -3.64 17.46
C ALA A 202 8.07 -3.43 16.00
N SER A 203 8.75 -2.62 15.19
CA SER A 203 9.88 -1.75 15.54
C SER A 203 9.61 -0.26 15.35
N LEU A 204 8.74 0.13 14.41
CA LEU A 204 8.46 1.55 14.12
C LEU A 204 7.12 2.02 14.66
N ASN A 205 7.06 2.25 15.97
CA ASN A 205 5.91 2.85 16.62
C ASN A 205 6.15 4.35 16.83
N CYS A 206 5.45 5.20 16.08
CA CYS A 206 5.67 6.65 16.08
C CYS A 206 4.65 7.43 16.93
N THR A 207 3.65 6.77 17.52
CA THR A 207 2.64 7.45 18.33
C THR A 207 3.00 7.41 19.83
N PRO A 208 2.87 8.54 20.55
CA PRO A 208 3.12 8.57 21.99
C PRO A 208 1.98 7.93 22.83
N TYR A 209 0.86 7.56 22.22
CA TYR A 209 -0.37 7.19 22.92
C TYR A 209 -0.57 5.68 23.13
N THR A 210 0.49 4.89 22.99
CA THR A 210 0.44 3.41 23.08
C THR A 210 1.06 2.83 24.35
N GLY A 211 1.75 3.64 25.13
CA GLY A 211 2.50 3.19 26.33
C GLY A 211 3.89 2.62 26.02
N ASP A 212 4.40 2.83 24.81
CA ASP A 212 5.80 2.55 24.45
C ASP A 212 6.77 3.55 25.11
N ALA A 213 8.06 3.20 25.15
CA ALA A 213 9.10 4.06 25.72
C ALA A 213 9.19 5.39 24.95
N PRO A 214 9.06 6.56 25.62
CA PRO A 214 9.06 7.86 24.94
C PRO A 214 10.30 8.10 24.06
N GLN A 215 11.47 7.60 24.48
CA GLN A 215 12.71 7.72 23.71
C GLN A 215 12.66 6.90 22.41
N CYS A 216 12.02 5.73 22.42
CA CYS A 216 11.84 4.92 21.23
C CYS A 216 10.85 5.60 20.26
N VAL A 217 9.75 6.14 20.79
CA VAL A 217 8.76 6.89 19.99
C VAL A 217 9.41 8.11 19.33
N SER A 218 10.15 8.92 20.09
CA SER A 218 10.89 10.08 19.57
C SER A 218 11.85 9.67 18.45
N ARG A 219 12.63 8.60 18.68
CA ARG A 219 13.58 8.11 17.67
C ARG A 219 12.88 7.58 16.41
N ASN A 220 11.73 6.92 16.56
CA ASN A 220 10.93 6.46 15.43
C ASN A 220 10.33 7.63 14.63
N GLN A 221 9.93 8.71 15.32
CA GLN A 221 9.51 9.94 14.65
C GLN A 221 10.66 10.57 13.86
N GLU A 222 11.89 10.61 14.39
CA GLU A 222 13.06 11.07 13.63
C GLU A 222 13.33 10.22 12.38
N ILE A 223 13.19 8.89 12.49
CA ILE A 223 13.34 7.96 11.37
C ILE A 223 12.27 8.24 10.30
N LEU A 224 11.02 8.46 10.71
CA LEU A 224 9.95 8.85 9.82
C LEU A 224 10.28 10.17 9.12
N LEU A 225 10.64 11.22 9.86
CA LEU A 225 10.95 12.55 9.31
C LEU A 225 12.10 12.49 8.30
N ALA A 226 13.12 11.68 8.56
CA ALA A 226 14.25 11.48 7.65
C ALA A 226 13.88 10.71 6.36
N ALA A 227 12.77 9.95 6.38
CA ALA A 227 12.27 9.22 5.22
C ALA A 227 11.31 10.04 4.34
N LEU A 228 10.84 11.21 4.81
CA LEU A 228 9.98 12.09 4.04
C LEU A 228 10.79 12.87 2.99
N PRO A 229 10.20 13.16 1.81
CA PRO A 229 10.88 13.93 0.75
C PRO A 229 11.20 15.36 1.16
N GLN A 230 10.43 15.93 2.10
CA GLN A 230 10.65 17.25 2.68
C GLN A 230 10.42 17.18 4.19
N HIS A 231 11.20 17.95 4.95
CA HIS A 231 11.03 18.03 6.39
C HIS A 231 9.80 18.88 6.73
N PRO A 232 8.80 18.35 7.46
CA PRO A 232 7.63 19.12 7.87
C PRO A 232 8.00 20.22 8.88
N ARG A 233 7.26 21.33 8.87
CA ARG A 233 7.27 22.34 9.94
C ARG A 233 6.63 21.80 11.21
N ALA A 234 5.64 20.94 11.08
CA ALA A 234 5.01 20.26 12.21
C ALA A 234 4.52 18.87 11.81
N LEU A 235 4.73 17.90 12.70
CA LEU A 235 4.13 16.58 12.66
C LEU A 235 2.97 16.56 13.67
N VAL A 236 1.73 16.52 13.19
CA VAL A 236 0.53 16.61 14.04
C VAL A 236 -0.11 15.23 14.19
N ILE A 237 -0.11 14.70 15.42
CA ILE A 237 -0.67 13.39 15.76
C ILE A 237 -1.71 13.61 16.88
N PRO A 238 -3.00 13.36 16.66
CA PRO A 238 -4.03 13.61 17.67
C PRO A 238 -4.19 12.45 18.66
N TRP A 239 -4.75 12.75 19.83
CA TRP A 239 -5.23 11.72 20.76
C TRP A 239 -6.62 11.25 20.30
N GLN A 240 -6.63 10.12 19.60
CA GLN A 240 -7.82 9.55 18.97
C GLN A 240 -8.68 8.77 19.98
N THR A 241 -10.00 8.94 19.91
CA THR A 241 -10.96 8.29 20.82
C THR A 241 -12.02 7.48 20.09
N HIS A 242 -11.88 7.28 18.78
CA HIS A 242 -12.90 6.68 17.91
C HIS A 242 -14.20 7.49 17.87
N GLY A 243 -14.09 8.81 18.06
CA GLY A 243 -15.18 9.77 17.92
C GLY A 243 -15.26 10.33 16.51
N THR A 244 -15.92 11.48 16.38
CA THR A 244 -16.18 12.14 15.09
C THR A 244 -15.68 13.58 15.03
N ARG A 245 -14.87 14.01 16.01
CA ARG A 245 -14.36 15.38 16.03
C ARG A 245 -13.25 15.55 15.00
N VAL A 246 -13.38 16.61 14.22
CA VAL A 246 -12.42 17.09 13.24
C VAL A 246 -11.79 18.38 13.77
N LEU A 247 -10.47 18.52 13.64
CA LEU A 247 -9.75 19.74 14.03
C LEU A 247 -9.07 20.37 12.81
N PRO A 248 -9.41 21.63 12.45
CA PRO A 248 -8.61 22.42 11.53
C PRO A 248 -7.27 22.79 12.16
N ILE A 249 -6.18 22.52 11.44
CA ILE A 249 -4.83 22.94 11.80
C ILE A 249 -4.53 24.25 11.07
N ASP A 250 -4.85 25.36 11.73
CA ASP A 250 -4.75 26.72 11.22
C ASP A 250 -3.66 27.53 11.97
N ASP A 251 -3.55 28.82 11.65
CA ASP A 251 -2.56 29.70 12.27
C ASP A 251 -2.75 29.85 13.78
N ALA A 252 -3.98 29.72 14.30
CA ALA A 252 -4.27 29.75 15.72
C ALA A 252 -3.71 28.51 16.43
N PHE A 253 -3.89 27.31 15.85
CA PHE A 253 -3.26 26.09 16.34
C PHE A 253 -1.73 26.17 16.29
N LEU A 254 -1.16 26.67 15.19
CA LEU A 254 0.29 26.75 14.99
C LEU A 254 0.96 27.77 15.94
N SER A 255 0.24 28.83 16.31
CA SER A 255 0.71 29.86 17.25
C SER A 255 0.52 29.47 18.72
N ALA A 256 -0.30 28.46 19.01
CA ALA A 256 -0.52 27.99 20.37
C ALA A 256 0.75 27.35 20.96
N ASN A 257 0.88 27.38 22.28
CA ASN A 257 1.97 26.69 22.97
C ASN A 257 1.73 25.16 23.00
N GLU A 258 2.73 24.40 23.45
CA GLU A 258 2.69 22.94 23.45
C GLU A 258 1.53 22.36 24.28
N GLU A 259 1.27 22.91 25.47
CA GLU A 259 0.19 22.47 26.36
C GLU A 259 -1.21 22.72 25.75
N GLN A 260 -1.39 23.88 25.14
CA GLN A 260 -2.62 24.23 24.43
C GLN A 260 -2.84 23.31 23.22
N ARG A 261 -1.79 23.06 22.41
CA ARG A 261 -1.89 22.11 21.29
C ARG A 261 -2.23 20.71 21.76
N HIS A 262 -1.58 20.24 22.82
CA HIS A 262 -1.87 18.94 23.41
C HIS A 262 -3.33 18.81 23.85
N THR A 263 -3.89 19.89 24.44
CA THR A 263 -5.30 19.94 24.85
C THR A 263 -6.26 19.95 23.66
N LEU A 264 -5.97 20.75 22.62
CA LEU A 264 -6.79 20.80 21.40
C LEU A 264 -6.86 19.45 20.67
N LEU A 265 -5.77 18.69 20.72
CA LEU A 265 -5.66 17.36 20.10
C LEU A 265 -6.38 16.24 20.88
N GLN A 266 -6.95 16.51 22.06
CA GLN A 266 -7.70 15.52 22.84
C GLN A 266 -9.06 15.18 22.22
N GLY A 267 -9.26 13.89 21.95
CA GLY A 267 -10.51 13.37 21.40
C GLY A 267 -10.74 13.73 19.94
N ILE A 268 -9.65 13.95 19.18
CA ILE A 268 -9.68 14.28 17.77
C ILE A 268 -9.39 13.04 16.94
N ASP A 269 -10.26 12.76 15.97
CA ASP A 269 -10.15 11.60 15.09
C ASP A 269 -9.99 12.01 13.61
N ALA A 270 -10.02 13.30 13.29
CA ALA A 270 -9.71 13.80 11.96
C ALA A 270 -9.02 15.17 12.02
N LEU A 271 -8.12 15.43 11.09
CA LEU A 271 -7.41 16.69 10.95
C LEU A 271 -7.59 17.23 9.52
N VAL A 272 -7.68 18.55 9.37
CA VAL A 272 -7.72 19.23 8.05
C VAL A 272 -6.78 20.43 8.02
N THR A 273 -6.17 20.74 6.88
CA THR A 273 -5.38 21.97 6.69
C THR A 273 -5.19 22.31 5.20
N ASP A 274 -4.95 23.59 4.91
CA ASP A 274 -4.45 24.11 3.62
C ASP A 274 -3.03 24.72 3.78
N ARG A 275 -2.39 24.53 4.95
CA ARG A 275 -1.08 25.10 5.26
C ARG A 275 0.06 24.19 4.77
N PRO A 276 0.96 24.66 3.88
CA PRO A 276 2.13 23.90 3.45
C PRO A 276 3.10 23.54 4.59
N GLY A 277 3.71 22.36 4.48
CA GLY A 277 4.69 21.85 5.45
C GLY A 277 4.09 21.32 6.75
N ILE A 278 2.76 21.25 6.89
CA ILE A 278 2.10 20.64 8.04
C ILE A 278 1.73 19.19 7.70
N CYS A 279 2.37 18.23 8.35
CA CYS A 279 2.10 16.82 8.15
C CYS A 279 1.01 16.35 9.12
N LEU A 280 -0.20 16.14 8.58
CA LEU A 280 -1.33 15.60 9.31
C LEU A 280 -1.16 14.08 9.43
N CYS A 281 -1.24 13.52 10.64
CA CYS A 281 -1.10 12.09 10.85
C CYS A 281 -2.24 11.55 11.70
N ILE A 282 -2.66 10.31 11.41
CA ILE A 282 -3.54 9.53 12.26
C ILE A 282 -2.95 8.15 12.54
N SER A 283 -3.13 7.70 13.77
CA SER A 283 -2.56 6.48 14.32
C SER A 283 -3.54 5.31 14.17
N THR A 284 -3.08 4.20 13.60
CA THR A 284 -3.95 3.02 13.36
C THR A 284 -3.24 1.71 13.67
N ALA A 285 -4.04 0.75 14.13
CA ALA A 285 -3.75 -0.68 14.02
C ALA A 285 -5.11 -1.34 13.85
N ASP A 286 -5.43 -1.73 12.61
CA ASP A 286 -6.74 -2.22 12.11
C ASP A 286 -7.78 -1.19 11.71
N CYS A 287 -7.95 -0.06 12.43
CA CYS A 287 -8.89 0.98 11.98
C CYS A 287 -8.48 1.55 10.60
N ILE A 288 -9.44 2.08 9.84
CA ILE A 288 -9.21 2.48 8.45
C ILE A 288 -8.69 3.93 8.40
N PRO A 289 -7.45 4.16 7.95
CA PRO A 289 -6.97 5.51 7.69
C PRO A 289 -7.48 6.01 6.34
N ILE A 290 -8.07 7.20 6.29
CA ILE A 290 -8.49 7.86 5.06
C ILE A 290 -7.70 9.16 4.88
N LEU A 291 -7.07 9.34 3.72
CA LEU A 291 -6.42 10.59 3.33
C LEU A 291 -7.25 11.26 2.24
N LEU A 292 -7.46 12.57 2.35
CA LEU A 292 -8.23 13.36 1.39
C LEU A 292 -7.36 14.48 0.86
N TYR A 293 -7.48 14.76 -0.43
CA TYR A 293 -6.80 15.85 -1.10
C TYR A 293 -7.74 16.59 -2.04
N ASP A 294 -8.02 17.85 -1.74
CA ASP A 294 -8.68 18.79 -2.63
C ASP A 294 -7.64 19.43 -3.56
N LYS A 295 -7.68 19.04 -4.83
CA LYS A 295 -6.74 19.49 -5.87
C LYS A 295 -6.92 20.97 -6.23
N LYS A 296 -8.14 21.50 -6.07
CA LYS A 296 -8.48 22.85 -6.52
C LYS A 296 -8.08 23.89 -5.49
N HIS A 297 -8.41 23.63 -4.23
CA HIS A 297 -8.14 24.57 -3.13
C HIS A 297 -6.85 24.25 -2.37
N GLN A 298 -6.14 23.16 -2.74
CA GLN A 298 -4.90 22.72 -2.09
C GLN A 298 -5.11 22.51 -0.59
N ALA A 299 -6.14 21.74 -0.23
CA ALA A 299 -6.45 21.36 1.14
C ALA A 299 -6.36 19.84 1.32
N ILE A 300 -5.92 19.41 2.50
CA ILE A 300 -5.68 18.00 2.83
C ILE A 300 -6.40 17.63 4.13
N ALA A 301 -6.71 16.34 4.28
CA ALA A 301 -7.19 15.77 5.53
C ALA A 301 -6.62 14.38 5.81
N ALA A 302 -6.46 14.06 7.10
CA ALA A 302 -6.18 12.73 7.59
C ALA A 302 -7.26 12.31 8.59
N VAL A 303 -7.91 11.17 8.35
CA VAL A 303 -9.11 10.73 9.07
C VAL A 303 -8.91 9.32 9.62
N HIS A 304 -9.18 9.14 10.92
CA HIS A 304 -9.21 7.86 11.60
C HIS A 304 -10.63 7.28 11.61
N ALA A 305 -10.90 6.31 10.74
CA ALA A 305 -12.19 5.64 10.65
C ALA A 305 -12.14 4.24 11.24
N GLY A 306 -12.19 4.15 12.57
CA GLY A 306 -12.60 2.90 13.25
C GLY A 306 -14.09 2.61 13.02
N TRP A 307 -14.59 1.46 13.46
CA TRP A 307 -16.01 1.12 13.22
C TRP A 307 -16.99 2.14 13.83
N ARG A 308 -16.67 2.68 15.02
CA ARG A 308 -17.46 3.74 15.67
C ARG A 308 -17.42 5.06 14.89
N GLY A 309 -16.25 5.47 14.39
CA GLY A 309 -16.15 6.66 13.55
C GLY A 309 -16.87 6.48 12.22
N THR A 310 -16.75 5.29 11.62
CA THR A 310 -17.38 4.96 10.33
C THR A 310 -18.89 5.00 10.41
N VAL A 311 -19.49 4.32 11.40
CA VAL A 311 -20.96 4.30 11.57
C VAL A 311 -21.54 5.66 11.94
N ASN A 312 -20.72 6.53 12.53
CA ASN A 312 -21.07 7.92 12.81
C ASN A 312 -20.48 8.90 11.78
N PHE A 313 -20.20 8.43 10.55
CA PHE A 313 -19.88 9.27 9.39
C PHE A 313 -18.68 10.22 9.52
N ILE A 314 -17.59 9.82 10.20
CA ILE A 314 -16.40 10.67 10.38
C ILE A 314 -15.77 11.16 9.06
N VAL A 315 -15.83 10.36 7.99
CA VAL A 315 -15.36 10.79 6.67
C VAL A 315 -16.23 11.92 6.12
N GLY A 316 -17.55 11.79 6.23
CA GLY A 316 -18.50 12.85 5.90
C GLY A 316 -18.25 14.12 6.72
N HIS A 317 -18.03 13.99 8.04
CA HIS A 317 -17.70 15.13 8.89
C HIS A 317 -16.40 15.84 8.46
N ALA A 318 -15.36 15.11 8.09
CA ALA A 318 -14.11 15.70 7.59
C ALA A 318 -14.32 16.45 6.28
N LEU A 319 -15.08 15.88 5.33
CA LEU A 319 -15.39 16.51 4.05
C LEU A 319 -16.26 17.76 4.21
N GLU A 320 -17.26 17.75 5.09
CA GLU A 320 -18.06 18.95 5.38
C GLU A 320 -17.24 20.06 6.05
N GLN A 321 -16.26 19.70 6.88
CA GLN A 321 -15.30 20.67 7.42
C GLN A 321 -14.41 21.23 6.30
N MET A 322 -13.86 20.39 5.42
CA MET A 322 -13.09 20.87 4.26
C MET A 322 -13.93 21.80 3.37
N ARG A 323 -15.20 21.46 3.11
CA ARG A 323 -16.14 22.33 2.38
C ARG A 323 -16.31 23.67 3.08
N THR A 324 -16.53 23.65 4.40
CA THR A 324 -16.77 24.86 5.20
C THR A 324 -15.55 25.78 5.23
N PHE A 325 -14.34 25.24 5.40
CA PHE A 325 -13.12 26.04 5.57
C PHE A 325 -12.45 26.42 4.24
N TYR A 326 -12.54 25.57 3.21
CA TYR A 326 -11.74 25.71 1.99
C TYR A 326 -12.58 25.79 0.71
N GLY A 327 -13.89 25.57 0.79
CA GLY A 327 -14.76 25.52 -0.39
C GLY A 327 -14.70 24.20 -1.16
N THR A 328 -14.22 23.13 -0.52
CA THR A 328 -14.09 21.79 -1.12
C THR A 328 -15.40 21.26 -1.70
N ASP A 329 -15.31 20.83 -2.97
CA ASP A 329 -16.33 20.09 -3.69
C ASP A 329 -15.86 18.65 -3.93
N GLY A 330 -16.79 17.68 -3.88
CA GLY A 330 -16.46 16.27 -4.06
C GLY A 330 -15.76 15.98 -5.40
N ALA A 331 -16.12 16.67 -6.48
CA ALA A 331 -15.52 16.46 -7.79
C ALA A 331 -14.01 16.78 -7.84
N ASP A 332 -13.56 17.66 -6.95
CA ASP A 332 -12.18 18.12 -6.85
C ASP A 332 -11.34 17.30 -5.86
N VAL A 333 -11.96 16.35 -5.15
CA VAL A 333 -11.29 15.51 -4.14
C VAL A 333 -10.69 14.25 -4.78
N SER A 334 -9.48 13.90 -4.34
CA SER A 334 -8.93 12.55 -4.43
C SER A 334 -8.81 11.96 -3.04
N ALA A 335 -9.05 10.65 -2.91
CA ALA A 335 -9.05 9.97 -1.63
C ALA A 335 -8.20 8.71 -1.66
N VAL A 336 -7.57 8.38 -0.54
CA VAL A 336 -6.89 7.11 -0.29
C VAL A 336 -7.54 6.44 0.91
N ILE A 337 -7.92 5.18 0.72
CA ILE A 337 -8.29 4.24 1.78
C ILE A 337 -7.05 3.39 2.10
N GLY A 338 -6.33 3.76 3.15
CA GLY A 338 -5.05 3.18 3.50
C GLY A 338 -5.14 1.79 4.16
N PRO A 339 -4.02 1.27 4.69
CA PRO A 339 -3.96 -0.07 5.30
C PRO A 339 -4.87 -0.18 6.53
N GLY A 340 -5.74 -1.19 6.55
CA GLY A 340 -6.67 -1.44 7.65
C GLY A 340 -7.18 -2.87 7.66
N ILE A 341 -8.05 -3.23 8.61
CA ILE A 341 -8.58 -4.59 8.68
C ILE A 341 -9.61 -4.82 7.57
N SER A 342 -9.43 -5.90 6.80
CA SER A 342 -10.34 -6.25 5.70
C SER A 342 -11.62 -6.92 6.19
N LEU A 343 -12.66 -6.92 5.34
CA LEU A 343 -13.90 -7.69 5.53
C LEU A 343 -13.64 -9.13 5.96
N ARG A 344 -12.65 -9.81 5.38
CA ARG A 344 -12.34 -11.22 5.71
C ARG A 344 -11.85 -11.41 7.14
N ALA A 345 -11.29 -10.38 7.77
CA ALA A 345 -10.69 -10.46 9.09
C ALA A 345 -11.49 -9.73 10.19
N PHE A 346 -12.36 -8.79 9.82
CA PHE A 346 -13.12 -8.00 10.78
C PHE A 346 -14.43 -8.67 11.22
N GLU A 347 -14.29 -9.71 12.04
CA GLU A 347 -15.40 -10.39 12.70
C GLU A 347 -15.97 -9.54 13.85
N VAL A 348 -17.28 -9.32 13.86
CA VAL A 348 -18.01 -8.51 14.84
C VAL A 348 -19.26 -9.22 15.37
N GLY A 349 -19.79 -8.75 16.50
CA GLY A 349 -21.07 -9.21 17.04
C GLY A 349 -22.27 -8.56 16.35
N ASP A 350 -23.47 -9.04 16.69
CA ASP A 350 -24.72 -8.54 16.13
C ASP A 350 -24.97 -7.06 16.47
N GLU A 351 -24.43 -6.57 17.59
CA GLU A 351 -24.52 -5.17 18.00
C GLU A 351 -23.83 -4.21 17.03
N VAL A 352 -22.71 -4.61 16.43
CA VAL A 352 -22.01 -3.77 15.46
C VAL A 352 -22.75 -3.81 14.13
N TYR A 353 -23.21 -4.98 13.69
CA TYR A 353 -24.02 -5.09 12.47
C TYR A 353 -25.28 -4.22 12.57
N GLU A 354 -25.98 -4.31 13.68
CA GLU A 354 -27.22 -3.57 13.92
C GLU A 354 -26.97 -2.06 13.99
N ALA A 355 -25.85 -1.61 14.56
CA ALA A 355 -25.48 -0.20 14.55
C ALA A 355 -25.33 0.36 13.13
N PHE A 356 -24.66 -0.38 12.23
CA PHE A 356 -24.54 0.02 10.82
C PHE A 356 -25.89 -0.02 10.09
N ARG A 357 -26.71 -1.04 10.36
CA ARG A 357 -28.06 -1.15 9.79
C ARG A 357 -28.96 0.00 10.22
N GLN A 358 -28.88 0.42 11.48
CA GLN A 358 -29.66 1.55 12.02
C GLN A 358 -29.17 2.91 11.53
N ALA A 359 -27.89 3.00 11.15
CA ALA A 359 -27.31 4.17 10.48
C ALA A 359 -27.52 4.15 8.95
N ASP A 360 -28.46 3.33 8.46
CA ASP A 360 -28.86 3.24 7.04
C ASP A 360 -27.72 2.87 6.07
N PHE A 361 -26.70 2.15 6.53
CA PHE A 361 -25.71 1.59 5.61
C PHE A 361 -26.28 0.41 4.78
N PRO A 362 -25.87 0.26 3.51
CA PRO A 362 -26.31 -0.84 2.66
C PRO A 362 -25.64 -2.16 3.08
N MET A 363 -26.24 -2.85 4.03
CA MET A 363 -25.64 -4.02 4.70
C MET A 363 -25.36 -5.16 3.72
N GLU A 364 -26.15 -5.32 2.66
CA GLU A 364 -25.91 -6.31 1.61
C GLU A 364 -24.62 -6.07 0.82
N ARG A 365 -24.10 -4.84 0.83
CA ARG A 365 -22.83 -4.46 0.19
C ARG A 365 -21.65 -4.53 1.15
N ILE A 366 -21.84 -4.12 2.40
CA ILE A 366 -20.74 -3.95 3.37
C ILE A 366 -20.66 -5.06 4.41
N ALA A 367 -21.60 -6.00 4.45
CA ALA A 367 -21.61 -7.05 5.45
C ALA A 367 -21.71 -8.45 4.84
N ARG A 368 -21.09 -9.41 5.53
CA ARG A 368 -21.21 -10.83 5.22
C ARG A 368 -21.41 -11.63 6.48
N ARG A 369 -22.35 -12.58 6.46
CA ARG A 369 -22.49 -13.55 7.54
C ARG A 369 -21.63 -14.78 7.26
N GLU A 370 -20.77 -15.12 8.21
CA GLU A 370 -20.12 -16.42 8.31
C GLU A 370 -20.62 -17.10 9.60
N SER A 371 -19.73 -17.51 10.50
CA SER A 371 -20.11 -17.89 11.88
C SER A 371 -20.65 -16.68 12.66
N LYS A 372 -20.06 -15.50 12.42
CA LYS A 372 -20.52 -14.19 12.91
C LYS A 372 -20.60 -13.19 11.77
N TRP A 373 -21.01 -11.96 12.06
CA TRP A 373 -20.98 -10.89 11.07
C TRP A 373 -19.56 -10.43 10.81
N HIS A 374 -19.31 -10.07 9.55
CA HIS A 374 -18.12 -9.38 9.12
C HIS A 374 -18.54 -8.08 8.45
N ILE A 375 -17.83 -6.98 8.74
CA ILE A 375 -18.11 -5.66 8.17
C ILE A 375 -16.92 -5.18 7.34
N ASP A 376 -17.19 -4.71 6.13
CA ASP A 376 -16.23 -4.08 5.23
C ASP A 376 -16.14 -2.58 5.55
N LEU A 377 -15.31 -2.24 6.54
CA LEU A 377 -15.06 -0.84 6.89
C LEU A 377 -14.48 -0.03 5.72
N PRO A 378 -13.53 -0.57 4.90
CA PRO A 378 -13.09 0.10 3.68
C PRO A 378 -14.24 0.48 2.74
N GLU A 379 -15.12 -0.45 2.37
CA GLU A 379 -16.24 -0.15 1.47
C GLU A 379 -17.27 0.79 2.13
N ALA A 380 -17.54 0.65 3.44
CA ALA A 380 -18.43 1.57 4.15
C ALA A 380 -17.93 3.02 4.12
N ASN A 381 -16.62 3.25 4.26
CA ASN A 381 -16.04 4.58 4.10
C ASN A 381 -15.97 5.03 2.63
N ARG A 382 -15.75 4.09 1.69
CA ARG A 382 -15.79 4.35 0.25
C ARG A 382 -17.16 4.88 -0.19
N LEU A 383 -18.23 4.32 0.34
CA LEU A 383 -19.59 4.78 0.08
C LEU A 383 -19.80 6.23 0.51
N GLN A 384 -19.33 6.60 1.71
CA GLN A 384 -19.41 7.99 2.18
C GLN A 384 -18.68 8.97 1.26
N LEU A 385 -17.52 8.57 0.71
CA LEU A 385 -16.79 9.38 -0.28
C LEU A 385 -17.62 9.58 -1.56
N LEU A 386 -18.22 8.51 -2.07
CA LEU A 386 -19.06 8.56 -3.27
C LEU A 386 -20.31 9.42 -3.05
N ASP A 387 -20.97 9.30 -1.89
CA ASP A 387 -22.16 10.06 -1.53
C ASP A 387 -21.88 11.57 -1.43
N PHE A 388 -20.67 11.95 -1.01
CA PHE A 388 -20.22 13.35 -1.02
C PHE A 388 -19.90 13.87 -2.44
N GLY A 389 -19.78 12.99 -3.43
CA GLY A 389 -19.49 13.33 -4.83
C GLY A 389 -18.05 13.07 -5.27
N VAL A 390 -17.23 12.38 -4.48
CA VAL A 390 -15.86 12.01 -4.88
C VAL A 390 -15.92 11.02 -6.06
N PRO A 391 -15.28 11.30 -7.21
CA PRO A 391 -15.31 10.38 -8.35
C PRO A 391 -14.72 9.02 -7.98
N SER A 392 -15.38 7.93 -8.38
CA SER A 392 -14.89 6.58 -8.04
C SER A 392 -13.48 6.29 -8.56
N SER A 393 -13.09 6.91 -9.68
CA SER A 393 -11.75 6.82 -10.26
C SER A 393 -10.67 7.60 -9.48
N ALA A 394 -11.09 8.52 -8.61
CA ALA A 394 -10.22 9.32 -7.75
C ALA A 394 -10.09 8.73 -6.33
N ILE A 395 -10.69 7.57 -6.07
CA ILE A 395 -10.57 6.84 -4.81
C ILE A 395 -9.62 5.65 -5.00
N GLU A 396 -8.45 5.74 -4.37
CA GLU A 396 -7.49 4.65 -4.30
C GLU A 396 -7.71 3.82 -3.02
N THR A 397 -7.61 2.49 -3.11
CA THR A 397 -7.62 1.61 -1.94
C THR A 397 -6.31 0.82 -1.89
N SER A 398 -5.64 0.84 -0.74
CA SER A 398 -4.36 0.14 -0.53
C SER A 398 -4.45 -1.37 -0.77
N GLY A 399 -5.62 -1.97 -0.49
CA GLY A 399 -5.84 -3.41 -0.54
C GLY A 399 -5.03 -4.18 0.52
N ILE A 400 -4.49 -3.49 1.52
CA ILE A 400 -3.65 -4.08 2.57
C ILE A 400 -4.52 -4.39 3.79
N CYS A 401 -4.61 -5.68 4.12
CA CYS A 401 -5.21 -6.15 5.37
C CYS A 401 -4.15 -6.26 6.47
N THR A 402 -4.21 -5.36 7.47
CA THR A 402 -3.26 -5.29 8.61
C THR A 402 -3.25 -6.56 9.45
N TYR A 403 -4.40 -7.20 9.63
CA TYR A 403 -4.52 -8.46 10.37
C TYR A 403 -3.77 -9.63 9.70
N THR A 404 -3.83 -9.72 8.38
CA THR A 404 -3.16 -10.80 7.63
C THR A 404 -1.69 -10.49 7.34
N GLN A 405 -1.35 -9.21 7.17
CA GLN A 405 0.01 -8.74 6.89
C GLN A 405 0.66 -8.17 8.16
N TYR A 406 0.44 -8.83 9.30
CA TYR A 406 0.87 -8.33 10.61
C TYR A 406 2.40 -8.30 10.79
N ASP A 407 3.14 -8.94 9.89
CA ASP A 407 4.61 -8.86 9.82
C ASP A 407 5.09 -7.50 9.28
N ASP A 408 4.28 -6.85 8.44
CA ASP A 408 4.55 -5.54 7.84
C ASP A 408 3.76 -4.40 8.51
N PHE A 409 2.63 -4.70 9.16
CA PHE A 409 1.76 -3.71 9.77
C PHE A 409 1.33 -4.12 11.18
N PHE A 410 1.13 -3.16 12.09
CA PHE A 410 0.52 -3.46 13.38
C PHE A 410 -0.96 -3.83 13.23
N SER A 411 -1.40 -4.81 14.01
CA SER A 411 -2.81 -5.21 14.12
C SER A 411 -3.15 -5.39 15.58
N ALA A 412 -4.03 -4.55 16.10
CA ALA A 412 -4.48 -4.62 17.49
C ALA A 412 -5.31 -5.89 17.75
N ARG A 413 -6.06 -6.35 16.75
CA ARG A 413 -6.84 -7.59 16.78
C ARG A 413 -5.95 -8.82 16.87
N ARG A 414 -4.74 -8.78 16.30
CA ARG A 414 -3.79 -9.90 16.32
C ARG A 414 -2.77 -9.83 17.46
N LEU A 415 -2.27 -8.65 17.77
CA LEU A 415 -1.20 -8.41 18.74
C LEU A 415 -1.72 -7.93 20.11
N GLY A 416 -3.02 -7.67 20.22
CA GLY A 416 -3.63 -7.01 21.36
C GLY A 416 -3.54 -5.49 21.30
N VAL A 417 -4.38 -4.82 22.10
CA VAL A 417 -4.45 -3.34 22.15
C VAL A 417 -3.14 -2.70 22.65
N LYS A 418 -2.34 -3.44 23.41
CA LYS A 418 -1.00 -3.05 23.90
C LYS A 418 0.09 -3.40 22.88
N SER A 419 -0.06 -2.91 21.67
CA SER A 419 0.89 -3.04 20.56
C SER A 419 1.16 -1.67 19.93
N GLY A 420 2.13 -1.59 19.02
CA GLY A 420 2.41 -0.35 18.27
C GLY A 420 1.26 0.07 17.35
N ARG A 421 1.43 1.24 16.73
CA ARG A 421 0.51 1.75 15.70
C ARG A 421 1.30 2.24 14.49
N MET A 422 0.72 2.06 13.31
CA MET A 422 1.17 2.79 12.12
C MET A 422 0.73 4.25 12.22
N LEU A 423 1.50 5.15 11.63
CA LEU A 423 1.02 6.49 11.27
C LEU A 423 0.68 6.52 9.79
N THR A 424 -0.50 7.02 9.45
CA THR A 424 -0.84 7.37 8.07
C THR A 424 -0.98 8.88 8.00
N GLY A 425 -0.28 9.51 7.08
CA GLY A 425 -0.20 10.96 7.01
C GLY A 425 -0.14 11.54 5.61
N ILE A 426 -0.45 12.82 5.54
CA ILE A 426 -0.49 13.63 4.32
C ILE A 426 0.03 15.04 4.64
N MET A 427 0.76 15.61 3.69
CA MET A 427 1.34 16.96 3.79
C MET A 427 1.31 17.62 2.42
N LEU A 428 0.95 18.91 2.39
CA LEU A 428 1.21 19.78 1.24
C LEU A 428 2.69 20.15 1.23
N ASN A 429 3.40 19.88 0.14
CA ASN A 429 4.81 20.20 0.00
C ASN A 429 5.03 21.72 -0.02
N TYR A 430 6.24 22.18 0.29
CA TYR A 430 6.62 23.56 0.01
C TYR A 430 6.59 23.81 -1.49
N SER A 431 6.09 24.98 -1.87
CA SER A 431 6.06 25.51 -3.24
C SER A 431 7.45 25.67 -3.84
#